data_AF-A0A2S9D3B8-F1
#
_entry.id   AF-A0A2S9D3B8-F1
#
_cell.length_a   1.000
_cell.length_b   1.000
_cell.length_c   1.000
_cell.angle_alpha   90.00
_cell.angle_beta   90.00
_cell.angle_gamma   90.00
#
_symmetry.space_group_name_H-M   'P 1'
#
loop_
_entity.id
_entity.type
_entity.pdbx_description
1 polymer ?
#
loop_
_entity_poly.entity_id
_entity_poly.type
_entity_poly.pdbx_seq_one_letter_code
_entity_poly.pdbx_strand_id
1 'polypeptide(L)'
;MEIFSVIAGTFGRIFGKIATPYIKSIWYRIRGEKFCKRGKPKYEGVISSIADYKKLSNFIASNDEGIVFLDLTMDENGFRGETESTAPYFVAFEDCFEELEVGESPSVFKCTGTQFNVHISHVEGSCFFCSQRGFIRLRGYFVITGYSGPYQGLMDCNLRGVRHEDIKV
;
A
#
# COMPACT_ATOMS: atom_id res chain seq x y z
N MET A 1 -52.65 20.06 12.57
CA MET A 1 -51.45 20.52 13.30
C MET A 1 -50.47 19.37 13.24
N GLU A 2 -49.72 19.19 12.14
CA GLU A 2 -48.63 20.07 11.65
C GLU A 2 -47.61 20.27 12.78
N ILE A 3 -46.33 19.91 12.70
CA ILE A 3 -45.30 20.03 11.66
C ILE A 3 -44.23 18.99 12.03
N PHE A 4 -43.70 18.19 11.09
CA PHE A 4 -42.27 17.77 11.01
C PHE A 4 -42.09 16.84 9.79
N SER A 5 -42.55 17.31 8.64
CA SER A 5 -42.31 16.68 7.34
C SER A 5 -41.89 17.73 6.31
N VAL A 6 -41.03 18.70 6.68
CA VAL A 6 -40.41 19.65 5.74
C VAL A 6 -39.10 20.19 6.33
N ILE A 7 -38.01 19.41 6.38
CA ILE A 7 -36.64 19.98 6.34
C ILE A 7 -35.73 19.04 5.50
N ALA A 8 -36.25 18.57 4.37
CA ALA A 8 -35.49 17.88 3.34
C ALA A 8 -35.48 18.74 2.06
N GLY A 9 -35.19 20.04 2.19
CA GLY A 9 -35.37 20.93 1.05
C GLY A 9 -34.93 22.38 1.19
N THR A 10 -34.00 22.76 2.07
CA THR A 10 -33.53 24.17 2.07
C THR A 10 -32.17 24.41 2.75
N PHE A 11 -31.17 23.57 2.50
CA PHE A 11 -29.77 23.89 2.83
C PHE A 11 -28.79 23.49 1.71
N GLY A 12 -29.28 23.46 0.46
CA GLY A 12 -28.52 23.11 -0.74
C GLY A 12 -27.92 24.30 -1.50
N ARG A 13 -27.96 25.52 -0.94
CA ARG A 13 -27.39 26.73 -1.56
C ARG A 13 -26.87 27.61 -0.42
N ILE A 14 -25.68 28.20 -0.59
CA ILE A 14 -24.88 28.89 0.43
C ILE A 14 -23.97 27.94 1.23
N PHE A 15 -23.03 27.28 0.55
CA PHE A 15 -21.63 27.11 0.96
C PHE A 15 -20.88 26.48 -0.22
N GLY A 16 -20.98 27.14 -1.37
CA GLY A 16 -20.06 26.93 -2.48
C GLY A 16 -18.80 27.72 -2.18
N LYS A 17 -17.64 27.06 -2.32
CA LYS A 17 -16.28 27.60 -2.18
C LYS A 17 -15.78 27.70 -0.73
N ILE A 18 -15.27 26.59 -0.22
CA ILE A 18 -13.94 26.38 0.41
C ILE A 18 -14.03 24.95 0.97
N ALA A 19 -13.77 23.97 0.12
CA ALA A 19 -13.69 22.56 0.53
C ALA A 19 -12.22 22.17 0.57
N THR A 20 -11.63 22.42 1.73
CA THR A 20 -10.35 21.89 2.21
C THR A 20 -10.36 20.35 2.08
N PRO A 21 -9.22 19.70 1.78
CA PRO A 21 -9.13 18.23 1.55
C PRO A 21 -9.57 17.37 2.74
N TYR A 22 -9.86 17.97 3.89
CA TYR A 22 -10.19 17.33 5.16
C TYR A 22 -11.58 16.65 5.18
N ILE A 23 -12.54 17.06 4.35
CA ILE A 23 -13.92 16.52 4.40
C ILE A 23 -14.04 15.19 3.62
N LYS A 24 -13.10 14.90 2.70
CA LYS A 24 -13.08 13.63 1.96
C LYS A 24 -12.73 12.45 2.87
N SER A 25 -11.89 12.65 3.89
CA SER A 25 -11.50 11.58 4.84
C SER A 25 -12.66 11.13 5.73
N ILE A 26 -13.62 12.02 6.01
CA ILE A 26 -14.78 11.73 6.87
C ILE A 26 -15.81 10.86 6.12
N TRP A 27 -15.97 11.04 4.80
CA TRP A 27 -16.89 10.24 4.00
C TRP A 27 -16.39 8.80 3.71
N TYR A 28 -15.07 8.59 3.65
CA TYR A 28 -14.51 7.22 3.58
C TYR A 28 -14.69 6.43 4.88
N ARG A 29 -14.96 7.11 6.01
CA ARG A 29 -15.12 6.47 7.32
C ARG A 29 -16.54 5.93 7.59
N ILE A 30 -17.54 6.28 6.78
CA ILE A 30 -18.96 6.01 7.07
C ILE A 30 -19.58 4.94 6.13
N ARG A 31 -18.96 4.61 4.99
CA ARG A 31 -19.39 3.45 4.18
C ARG A 31 -18.70 2.18 4.64
N GLY A 32 -19.31 1.57 5.64
CA GLY A 32 -18.96 0.24 6.10
C GLY A 32 -19.00 -0.80 4.97
N GLU A 33 -17.85 -1.39 4.71
CA GLU A 33 -17.79 -2.79 4.33
C GLU A 33 -17.70 -3.62 5.62
N LYS A 34 -18.87 -4.10 6.05
CA LYS A 34 -19.09 -5.34 6.81
C LYS A 34 -17.90 -5.78 7.68
N PHE A 35 -17.94 -5.41 8.97
CA PHE A 35 -17.24 -6.12 10.03
C PHE A 35 -17.77 -7.56 10.13
N CYS A 36 -17.41 -8.41 9.17
CA CYS A 36 -17.29 -9.83 9.44
C CYS A 36 -16.07 -9.99 10.35
N LYS A 37 -16.11 -10.91 11.33
CA LYS A 37 -14.98 -11.30 12.19
C LYS A 37 -13.68 -11.37 11.37
N ARG A 38 -12.86 -10.32 11.36
CA ARG A 38 -11.84 -10.13 10.31
C ARG A 38 -10.48 -10.33 10.93
N GLY A 39 -9.79 -11.37 10.48
CA GLY A 39 -8.35 -11.51 10.69
C GLY A 39 -7.59 -10.30 10.18
N LYS A 40 -6.28 -10.26 10.43
CA LYS A 40 -5.44 -9.13 10.00
C LYS A 40 -5.61 -8.88 8.48
N PRO A 41 -5.56 -7.61 8.03
CA PRO A 41 -5.62 -7.26 6.61
C PRO A 41 -4.63 -8.07 5.78
N LYS A 42 -5.05 -8.47 4.59
CA LYS A 42 -4.32 -9.42 3.74
C LYS A 42 -4.26 -8.90 2.32
N TYR A 43 -3.08 -8.97 1.70
CA TYR A 43 -2.91 -8.72 0.27
C TYR A 43 -2.13 -9.88 -0.36
N GLU A 44 -2.70 -10.47 -1.40
CA GLU A 44 -2.12 -11.60 -2.12
C GLU A 44 -2.23 -11.37 -3.62
N GLY A 45 -1.17 -11.69 -4.36
CA GLY A 45 -1.25 -11.63 -5.80
C GLY A 45 0.09 -11.70 -6.52
N VAL A 46 -0.01 -11.81 -7.84
CA VAL A 46 1.11 -11.64 -8.75
C VAL A 46 1.19 -10.15 -9.12
N ILE A 47 2.38 -9.59 -9.02
CA ILE A 47 2.67 -8.20 -9.35
C ILE A 47 3.52 -8.19 -10.62
N SER A 48 2.92 -7.72 -11.71
CA SER A 48 3.57 -7.66 -13.02
C SER A 48 3.41 -6.32 -13.72
N SER A 49 2.73 -5.35 -13.10
CA SER A 49 2.43 -4.05 -13.72
C SER A 49 2.44 -2.90 -12.72
N ILE A 50 2.59 -1.67 -13.23
CA ILE A 50 2.46 -0.42 -12.47
C ILE A 50 1.10 -0.35 -11.75
N ALA A 51 0.03 -0.82 -12.40
CA ALA A 51 -1.31 -0.83 -11.79
C ALA A 51 -1.40 -1.76 -10.57
N ASP A 52 -0.66 -2.87 -10.57
CA ASP A 52 -0.63 -3.80 -9.43
C ASP A 52 0.21 -3.26 -8.28
N TYR A 53 1.33 -2.60 -8.58
CA TYR A 53 2.10 -1.85 -7.60
C TYR A 53 1.27 -0.74 -6.96
N LYS A 54 0.48 0.01 -7.75
CA LYS A 54 -0.43 1.02 -7.22
C LYS A 54 -1.50 0.44 -6.29
N LYS A 55 -2.03 -0.76 -6.59
CA LYS A 55 -2.96 -1.45 -5.67
C LYS A 55 -2.28 -1.85 -4.37
N LEU A 56 -1.05 -2.37 -4.43
CA LEU A 56 -0.26 -2.72 -3.25
C LEU A 56 -0.01 -1.47 -2.39
N SER A 57 0.48 -0.39 -2.98
CA SER A 57 0.77 0.85 -2.24
C SER A 57 -0.49 1.45 -1.62
N ASN A 58 -1.63 1.44 -2.33
CA ASN A 58 -2.90 1.86 -1.75
C ASN A 58 -3.34 0.97 -0.58
N PHE A 59 -3.13 -0.35 -0.69
CA PHE A 59 -3.42 -1.28 0.41
C PHE A 59 -2.55 -0.95 1.63
N ILE A 60 -1.25 -0.74 1.45
CA ILE A 60 -0.33 -0.38 2.53
C ILE A 60 -0.73 0.95 3.15
N ALA A 61 -0.95 1.99 2.35
CA ALA A 61 -1.36 3.31 2.84
C ALA A 61 -2.70 3.26 3.60
N SER A 62 -3.64 2.40 3.20
CA SER A 62 -4.91 2.23 3.93
C SER A 62 -4.78 1.49 5.27
N ASN A 63 -3.65 0.82 5.49
CA ASN A 63 -3.33 0.06 6.70
C ASN A 63 -2.07 0.58 7.40
N ASP A 64 -1.73 1.85 7.20
CA ASP A 64 -0.55 2.49 7.80
C ASP A 64 -0.51 2.29 9.32
N GLU A 65 0.70 2.17 9.87
CA GLU A 65 0.99 1.80 11.27
C GLU A 65 0.40 0.43 11.73
N GLY A 66 -0.19 -0.34 10.81
CA GLY A 66 -0.88 -1.59 11.07
C GLY A 66 -0.04 -2.85 10.85
N ILE A 67 -0.63 -4.00 11.18
CA ILE A 67 -0.08 -5.33 10.86
C ILE A 67 -0.85 -5.88 9.66
N VAL A 68 -0.13 -6.24 8.60
CA VAL A 68 -0.68 -6.81 7.38
C VAL A 68 -0.04 -8.17 7.08
N PHE A 69 -0.77 -9.03 6.39
CA PHE A 69 -0.21 -10.21 5.75
C PHE A 69 -0.01 -9.96 4.26
N LEU A 70 1.19 -10.26 3.77
CA LEU A 70 1.53 -10.17 2.35
C LEU A 70 1.89 -11.56 1.82
N ASP A 71 1.40 -11.92 0.64
CA ASP A 71 1.89 -13.05 -0.16
C ASP A 71 1.98 -12.59 -1.63
N LEU A 72 3.13 -12.03 -1.98
CA LEU A 72 3.40 -11.40 -3.25
C LEU A 72 4.32 -12.29 -4.07
N THR A 73 4.01 -12.41 -5.36
CA THR A 73 4.93 -12.95 -6.36
C THR A 73 5.19 -11.85 -7.39
N MET A 74 6.44 -11.46 -7.56
CA MET A 74 6.88 -10.45 -8.51
C MET A 74 7.69 -11.11 -9.62
N ASP A 75 7.51 -10.65 -10.87
CA ASP A 75 8.37 -11.07 -11.99
C ASP A 75 9.78 -10.50 -11.82
N GLU A 76 10.81 -11.34 -12.00
CA GLU A 76 12.21 -10.92 -11.83
C GLU A 76 12.64 -9.87 -12.86
N ASN A 77 12.11 -9.90 -14.09
CA ASN A 77 12.52 -8.93 -15.12
C ASN A 77 12.01 -7.52 -14.80
N GLY A 78 10.80 -7.42 -14.23
CA GLY A 78 10.20 -6.17 -13.78
C GLY A 78 10.59 -5.75 -12.36
N PHE A 79 11.27 -6.61 -11.61
CA PHE A 79 11.65 -6.34 -10.23
C PHE A 79 12.76 -5.30 -10.17
N ARG A 80 12.62 -4.34 -9.25
CA ARG A 80 13.62 -3.30 -8.98
C ARG A 80 13.88 -3.33 -7.48
N GLY A 81 15.04 -3.82 -7.07
CA GLY A 81 15.33 -4.03 -5.66
C GLY A 81 16.47 -5.00 -5.45
N GLU A 82 16.65 -5.38 -4.20
CA GLU A 82 17.70 -6.29 -3.74
C GLU A 82 17.10 -7.19 -2.65
N THR A 83 17.21 -8.52 -2.82
CA THR A 83 16.66 -9.47 -1.84
C THR A 83 17.72 -10.10 -0.95
N GLU A 84 18.99 -10.10 -1.37
CA GLU A 84 20.06 -10.86 -0.71
C GLU A 84 20.95 -10.00 0.20
N SER A 85 20.69 -8.68 0.28
CA SER A 85 21.46 -7.77 1.13
C SER A 85 21.02 -7.80 2.60
N THR A 86 21.80 -7.13 3.45
CA THR A 86 21.45 -6.91 4.87
C THR A 86 20.27 -5.97 5.07
N ALA A 87 19.89 -5.23 4.03
CA ALA A 87 18.76 -4.30 4.01
C ALA A 87 18.00 -4.49 2.70
N PRO A 88 17.27 -5.61 2.56
CA PRO A 88 16.60 -5.91 1.30
C PRO A 88 15.43 -4.95 1.08
N TYR A 89 15.20 -4.60 -0.18
CA TYR A 89 14.20 -3.61 -0.55
C TYR A 89 13.67 -3.87 -1.95
N PHE A 90 12.55 -3.24 -2.29
CA PHE A 90 12.07 -3.15 -3.67
C PHE A 90 11.37 -1.83 -3.93
N VAL A 91 11.32 -1.41 -5.19
CA VAL A 91 10.69 -0.18 -5.63
C VAL A 91 9.45 -0.52 -6.44
N ALA A 92 8.31 -0.04 -5.96
CA ALA A 92 7.01 -0.13 -6.60
C ALA A 92 6.75 1.18 -7.35
N PHE A 93 6.97 1.20 -8.66
CA PHE A 93 6.57 2.35 -9.48
C PHE A 93 5.05 2.34 -9.71
N GLU A 94 4.40 3.47 -9.47
CA GLU A 94 2.94 3.58 -9.38
C GLU A 94 2.33 4.53 -10.41
N ASP A 95 3.14 5.48 -10.87
CA ASP A 95 2.73 6.46 -11.87
C ASP A 95 3.95 7.00 -12.62
N CYS A 96 3.81 7.27 -13.92
CA CYS A 96 4.85 7.86 -14.75
C CYS A 96 4.34 9.16 -15.35
N PHE A 97 5.01 10.27 -15.03
CA PHE A 97 4.64 11.60 -15.50
C PHE A 97 5.25 11.92 -16.86
N GLU A 98 6.22 11.12 -17.30
CA GLU A 98 6.70 11.06 -18.67
C GLU A 98 6.30 9.72 -19.31
N GLU A 99 6.08 9.74 -20.62
CA GLU A 99 5.82 8.53 -21.38
C GLU A 99 7.09 7.67 -21.45
N LEU A 100 6.94 6.38 -21.15
CA LEU A 100 8.04 5.41 -21.27
C LEU A 100 8.10 4.93 -22.72
N GLU A 101 9.29 4.91 -23.30
CA GLU A 101 9.49 4.32 -24.62
C GLU A 101 9.25 2.81 -24.59
N VAL A 102 9.03 2.21 -25.76
CA VAL A 102 8.79 0.76 -25.87
C VAL A 102 10.01 -0.01 -25.36
N GLY A 103 9.83 -0.78 -24.29
CA GLY A 103 10.90 -1.53 -23.64
C GLY A 103 11.73 -0.73 -22.63
N GLU A 104 11.45 0.56 -22.46
CA GLU A 104 12.04 1.37 -21.40
C GLU A 104 11.54 0.91 -20.02
N SER A 105 12.46 0.79 -19.07
CA SER A 105 12.12 0.45 -17.70
C SER A 105 11.72 1.69 -16.90
N PRO A 106 10.76 1.57 -15.97
CA PRO A 106 10.44 2.66 -15.03
C PRO A 106 11.67 3.11 -14.25
N SER A 107 11.81 4.42 -14.04
CA SER A 107 12.89 5.04 -13.27
C SER A 107 12.39 6.23 -12.48
N VAL A 108 13.12 6.62 -11.44
CA VAL A 108 12.79 7.79 -10.59
C VAL A 108 12.83 9.12 -11.35
N PHE A 109 13.44 9.17 -12.53
CA PHE A 109 13.49 10.36 -13.37
C PHE A 109 12.20 10.61 -14.15
N LYS A 110 11.41 9.56 -14.39
CA LYS A 110 10.17 9.62 -15.20
C LYS A 110 8.93 9.15 -14.44
N CYS A 111 9.13 8.48 -13.31
CA CYS A 111 8.09 7.84 -12.54
C CYS A 111 8.22 8.14 -11.04
N THR A 112 7.08 8.07 -10.37
CA THR A 112 6.97 8.13 -8.91
C THR A 112 6.48 6.79 -8.40
N GLY A 113 6.70 6.54 -7.11
CA GLY A 113 6.37 5.26 -6.51
C GLY A 113 6.70 5.18 -5.03
N THR A 114 6.76 3.97 -4.52
CA THR A 114 7.12 3.67 -3.14
C THR A 114 8.30 2.71 -3.10
N GLN A 115 9.35 3.06 -2.36
CA GLN A 115 10.39 2.13 -1.95
C GLN A 115 9.95 1.40 -0.69
N PHE A 116 9.93 0.07 -0.74
CA PHE A 116 9.63 -0.79 0.38
C PHE A 116 10.93 -1.38 0.94
N ASN A 117 11.33 -0.93 2.13
CA ASN A 117 12.44 -1.54 2.86
C ASN A 117 11.90 -2.71 3.69
N VAL A 118 12.46 -3.89 3.50
CA VAL A 118 11.98 -5.13 4.11
C VAL A 118 12.94 -5.55 5.21
N HIS A 119 12.55 -5.36 6.45
CA HIS A 119 13.30 -5.83 7.62
C HIS A 119 12.83 -7.24 7.98
N ILE A 120 13.50 -8.25 7.43
CA ILE A 120 13.24 -9.65 7.73
C ILE A 120 13.72 -9.95 9.15
N SER A 121 12.83 -10.44 10.01
CA SER A 121 13.24 -10.97 11.31
C SER A 121 13.97 -12.30 11.11
N HIS A 122 15.17 -12.47 11.66
CA HIS A 122 15.97 -13.71 11.56
C HIS A 122 15.34 -14.93 12.25
N VAL A 123 14.11 -14.84 12.75
CA VAL A 123 13.40 -16.00 13.29
C VAL A 123 12.79 -16.80 12.14
N GLU A 124 13.28 -18.03 11.98
CA GLU A 124 12.81 -18.98 10.97
C GLU A 124 11.28 -19.07 10.93
N GLY A 125 10.71 -19.08 9.72
CA GLY A 125 9.28 -19.30 9.49
C GLY A 125 8.37 -18.06 9.59
N SER A 126 8.91 -16.90 10.00
CA SER A 126 8.09 -15.70 10.25
C SER A 126 7.75 -14.90 8.99
N CYS A 127 8.75 -14.70 8.12
CA CYS A 127 8.63 -13.96 6.87
C CYS A 127 9.74 -14.39 5.91
N PHE A 128 9.48 -14.26 4.61
CA PHE A 128 10.38 -14.65 3.54
C PHE A 128 10.40 -13.56 2.48
N PHE A 129 11.59 -13.16 2.06
CA PHE A 129 11.80 -12.33 0.87
C PHE A 129 12.98 -12.89 0.10
N CYS A 130 12.74 -13.51 -1.05
CA CYS A 130 13.77 -14.25 -1.79
C CYS A 130 13.50 -14.30 -3.30
N SER A 131 14.58 -14.39 -4.08
CA SER A 131 14.51 -14.79 -5.49
C SER A 131 14.46 -16.32 -5.61
N GLN A 132 13.53 -16.82 -6.41
CA GLN A 132 13.40 -18.25 -6.75
C GLN A 132 12.98 -18.41 -8.22
N ARG A 133 13.92 -18.91 -9.05
CA ARG A 133 13.67 -19.40 -10.41
C ARG A 133 12.87 -18.42 -11.31
N GLY A 134 13.32 -17.18 -11.43
CA GLY A 134 12.65 -16.20 -12.31
C GLY A 134 11.61 -15.33 -11.63
N PHE A 135 11.38 -15.51 -10.32
CA PHE A 135 10.40 -14.74 -9.57
C PHE A 135 10.94 -14.33 -8.21
N ILE A 136 10.49 -13.18 -7.73
CA ILE A 136 10.73 -12.72 -6.38
C ILE A 136 9.49 -12.98 -5.53
N ARG A 137 9.66 -13.58 -4.36
CA ARG A 137 8.57 -13.87 -3.44
C ARG A 137 8.73 -13.08 -2.14
N LEU A 138 7.69 -12.34 -1.74
CA LEU A 138 7.58 -11.73 -0.42
C LEU A 138 6.38 -12.32 0.29
N ARG A 139 6.59 -12.99 1.43
CA ARG A 139 5.51 -13.63 2.18
C ARG A 139 5.70 -13.50 3.69
N GLY A 140 4.64 -13.15 4.41
CA GLY A 140 4.63 -13.15 5.86
C GLY A 140 3.75 -12.07 6.46
N TYR A 141 3.83 -11.93 7.78
CA TYR A 141 3.23 -10.81 8.49
C TYR A 141 4.23 -9.68 8.64
N PHE A 142 3.79 -8.45 8.37
CA PHE A 142 4.60 -7.26 8.43
C PHE A 142 3.89 -6.19 9.24
N VAL A 143 4.64 -5.53 10.13
CA VAL A 143 4.25 -4.25 10.73
C VAL A 143 4.73 -3.15 9.79
N ILE A 144 3.84 -2.23 9.43
CA ILE A 144 4.21 -1.01 8.70
C ILE A 144 4.72 -0.01 9.74
N THR A 145 6.02 0.27 9.74
CA THR A 145 6.66 1.11 10.78
C THR A 145 6.96 2.53 10.31
N GLY A 146 6.67 2.83 9.05
CA GLY A 146 6.75 4.18 8.52
C GLY A 146 6.33 4.21 7.07
N TYR A 147 5.48 5.18 6.73
CA TYR A 147 5.09 5.54 5.38
C TYR A 147 5.37 7.04 5.22
N SER A 148 6.61 7.38 4.88
CA SER A 148 7.11 8.75 4.95
C SER A 148 7.22 9.40 3.57
N GLY A 149 7.14 10.73 3.56
CA GLY A 149 6.98 11.56 2.36
C GLY A 149 8.10 11.36 1.32
N PRO A 150 7.87 11.84 0.09
CA PRO A 150 8.68 11.42 -1.04
C PRO A 150 10.11 11.99 -0.96
N TYR A 151 11.10 11.11 -0.88
CA TYR A 151 12.50 11.46 -1.07
C TYR A 151 12.88 11.15 -2.52
N GLN A 152 13.30 12.18 -3.28
CA GLN A 152 13.68 12.04 -4.70
C GLN A 152 12.60 11.37 -5.59
N GLY A 153 11.32 11.64 -5.31
CA GLY A 153 10.21 11.11 -6.12
C GLY A 153 9.67 9.75 -5.68
N LEU A 154 10.25 9.13 -4.65
CA LEU A 154 9.76 7.88 -4.06
C LEU A 154 9.30 8.10 -2.62
N MET A 155 8.10 7.64 -2.29
CA MET A 155 7.67 7.41 -0.91
C MET A 155 8.53 6.34 -0.26
N ASP A 156 8.78 6.43 1.04
CA ASP A 156 9.51 5.39 1.77
C ASP A 156 8.57 4.62 2.70
N CYS A 157 8.54 3.29 2.55
CA CYS A 157 7.74 2.38 3.35
C CYS A 157 8.61 1.33 4.04
N ASN A 158 8.54 1.26 5.36
CA ASN A 158 9.28 0.28 6.15
C ASN A 158 8.37 -0.88 6.56
N LEU A 159 8.71 -2.08 6.09
CA LEU A 159 8.02 -3.33 6.41
C LEU A 159 8.88 -4.16 7.36
N ARG A 160 8.44 -4.30 8.61
CA ARG A 160 9.12 -5.12 9.60
C ARG A 160 8.43 -6.46 9.76
N GLY A 161 9.11 -7.53 9.39
CA GLY A 161 8.63 -8.90 9.57
C GLY A 161 8.36 -9.21 11.04
N VAL A 162 7.22 -9.83 11.30
CA VAL A 162 6.81 -10.29 12.65
C VAL A 162 6.34 -11.73 12.59
N ARG A 163 6.52 -12.45 13.70
CA ARG A 163 6.07 -13.84 13.81
C ARG A 163 4.57 -13.88 13.95
N HIS A 164 3.95 -14.94 13.43
CA HIS A 164 2.51 -15.13 13.57
C HIS A 164 2.08 -15.20 15.04
N GLU A 165 2.90 -15.82 15.89
CA GLU A 165 2.63 -16.03 17.32
C GLU A 165 2.70 -14.74 18.14
N ASP A 166 3.47 -13.74 17.68
CA ASP A 166 3.58 -12.44 18.35
C ASP A 166 2.37 -11.54 18.08
N ILE A 167 1.53 -11.91 17.11
CA ILE A 167 0.34 -11.18 16.71
C ILE A 167 -0.83 -11.66 17.56
N LYS A 168 -1.11 -10.93 18.65
CA LYS A 168 -2.33 -11.18 19.44
C LYS A 168 -3.57 -10.90 18.57
N VAL A 169 -4.44 -11.92 18.49
CA VAL A 169 -5.75 -11.89 17.81
C VAL A 169 -6.79 -11.27 18.72
#